data_AF-A0A0F9F3K4-F1
#
_entry.id   AF-A0A0F9F3K4-F1
#
_cell.length_a   1.000
_cell.length_b   1.000
_cell.length_c   1.000
_cell.angle_alpha   90.00
_cell.angle_beta   90.00
_cell.angle_gamma   90.00
#
_symmetry.space_group_name_H-M   'P 1'
#
loop_
_entity.id
_entity.type
_entity.pdbx_description
1 polymer ?
#
loop_
_entity_poly.entity_id
_entity_poly.type
_entity_poly.pdbx_seq_one_letter_code
_entity_poly.pdbx_strand_id
1 'polypeptide(L)'
;MAEYQTVQKFLASKSSGLEVAGSNPAFPFGEMMDKENILEGSLCYLIGAMEKAPDEGITWRTKIIQTCKEEGLRIKFLDPTNKVAGLQEEIGEERKKILRMKKQGRWKELSQLMHLIVRQDHRCVDLSDFVIVYLDPTIHTCGTYFELRSAFAEKKPYFIIVEGGKKCTPVWLFGICNHEYIFNNVDEVIKELRKIKERNVVLSDKWVLFPKQLKNL
;
A
#
# COMPACT_ATOMS: atom_id res chain seq x y z
N MET A 1 0.76 1.76 38.12
CA MET A 1 0.72 3.24 38.30
C MET A 1 2.10 3.88 38.12
N ALA A 2 3.16 3.36 38.76
CA ALA A 2 4.53 3.91 38.66
C ALA A 2 5.20 3.77 37.27
N GLU A 3 4.96 2.68 36.54
CA GLU A 3 5.50 2.50 35.17
C GLU A 3 4.86 3.45 34.15
N TYR A 4 3.55 3.75 34.30
CA TYR A 4 2.85 4.66 33.40
C TYR A 4 3.38 6.09 33.51
N GLN A 5 3.69 6.55 34.73
CA GLN A 5 4.30 7.87 34.95
C GLN A 5 5.74 7.95 34.40
N THR A 6 6.46 6.82 34.37
CA THR A 6 7.82 6.75 33.83
C THR A 6 7.81 6.86 32.31
N VAL A 7 6.88 6.18 31.63
CA VAL A 7 6.68 6.30 30.18
C VAL A 7 6.22 7.70 29.79
N GLN A 8 5.30 8.31 30.54
CA GLN A 8 4.83 9.68 30.28
C GLN A 8 5.94 10.72 30.46
N LYS A 9 6.83 10.56 31.47
CA LYS A 9 8.00 11.43 31.64
C LYS A 9 9.03 11.27 30.52
N PHE A 10 9.24 10.04 30.04
CA PHE A 10 10.11 9.78 28.89
C PHE A 10 9.57 10.42 27.60
N LEU A 11 8.26 10.32 27.35
CA LEU A 11 7.62 10.93 26.18
C LEU A 11 7.61 12.47 26.25
N ALA A 12 7.34 13.04 27.43
CA ALA A 12 7.37 14.49 27.65
C ALA A 12 8.79 15.09 27.46
N SER A 13 9.84 14.32 27.77
CA SER A 13 11.23 14.75 27.58
C SER A 13 11.67 14.79 26.11
N LYS A 14 10.96 14.11 25.20
CA LYS A 14 11.23 14.14 23.75
C LYS A 14 10.42 15.19 23.00
N SER A 15 9.33 15.70 23.59
CA SER A 15 8.46 16.70 22.96
C SER A 15 8.92 18.15 23.13
N SER A 16 9.92 18.43 23.96
CA SER A 16 10.38 19.79 24.28
C SER A 16 11.71 20.19 23.59
N GLY A 17 12.17 19.43 22.60
CA GLY A 17 13.48 19.64 21.95
C GLY A 17 13.46 19.69 20.43
N LEU A 18 12.36 20.14 19.80
CA LEU A 18 12.30 20.35 18.35
C LEU A 18 11.92 21.80 18.01
N GLU A 19 12.80 22.74 18.38
CA GLU A 19 12.91 23.97 17.59
C GLU A 19 13.64 23.60 16.30
N VAL A 20 12.88 23.46 15.20
CA VAL A 20 13.48 23.29 13.87
C VAL A 20 13.85 24.68 13.36
N ALA A 21 14.96 25.21 13.86
CA ALA A 21 15.70 26.27 13.22
C ALA A 21 16.69 25.64 12.22
N GLY A 22 16.60 26.02 10.95
CA GLY A 22 17.60 25.68 9.94
C GLY A 22 16.98 25.10 8.68
N SER A 23 16.90 25.94 7.66
CA SER A 23 16.78 25.57 6.25
C SER A 23 17.51 24.26 5.95
N ASN A 24 16.75 23.20 5.68
CA ASN A 24 17.29 21.97 5.12
C ASN A 24 17.95 22.38 3.78
N PRO A 25 19.26 22.14 3.56
CA PRO A 25 19.88 22.49 2.29
C PRO A 25 19.13 21.74 1.21
N ALA A 26 18.41 22.49 0.38
CA ALA A 26 17.69 21.94 -0.75
C ALA A 26 18.67 21.04 -1.51
N PHE A 27 18.34 19.76 -1.64
CA PHE A 27 18.99 18.93 -2.63
C PHE A 27 18.99 19.72 -3.94
N PRO A 28 20.11 19.82 -4.68
CA PRO A 28 20.21 20.66 -5.88
C PRO A 28 19.26 20.25 -7.02
N PHE A 29 18.41 19.25 -6.80
CA PHE A 29 17.28 18.84 -7.65
C PHE A 29 15.94 19.53 -7.31
N GLY A 30 15.84 20.23 -6.17
CA GLY A 30 14.57 20.72 -5.61
C GLY A 30 13.84 21.72 -6.50
N GLU A 31 14.56 22.68 -7.09
CA GLU A 31 13.92 23.77 -7.85
C GLU A 31 13.39 23.34 -9.23
N MET A 32 13.96 22.29 -9.85
CA MET A 32 13.44 21.75 -11.12
C MET A 32 12.31 20.72 -10.92
N MET A 33 12.24 20.05 -9.76
CA MET A 33 11.22 19.03 -9.48
C MET A 33 9.91 19.59 -8.89
N ASP A 34 9.86 20.84 -8.46
CA ASP A 34 8.73 21.42 -7.73
C ASP A 34 7.46 21.65 -8.56
N LYS A 35 7.53 21.63 -9.90
CA LYS A 35 6.38 21.91 -10.77
C LYS A 35 5.69 20.68 -11.36
N GLU A 36 6.21 19.48 -11.12
CA GLU A 36 5.71 18.28 -11.79
C GLU A 36 4.85 17.40 -10.89
N ASN A 37 3.77 16.86 -11.45
CA ASN A 37 2.92 15.89 -10.79
C ASN A 37 3.65 14.54 -10.68
N ILE A 38 4.29 14.28 -9.53
CA ILE A 38 5.04 13.04 -9.25
C ILE A 38 4.19 11.77 -9.26
N LEU A 39 2.86 11.89 -9.14
CA LEU A 39 1.97 10.75 -9.28
C LEU A 39 1.70 10.41 -10.76
N GLU A 40 1.98 11.31 -11.70
CA GLU A 40 1.72 11.04 -13.11
C GLU A 40 2.61 9.90 -13.65
N GLY A 41 1.95 8.88 -14.20
CA GLY A 41 2.63 7.71 -14.74
C GLY A 41 3.18 6.78 -13.66
N SER A 42 2.89 7.04 -12.39
CA SER A 42 3.24 6.12 -11.30
C SER A 42 2.46 4.82 -11.38
N LEU A 43 3.10 3.72 -10.96
CA LEU A 43 2.52 2.39 -10.90
C LEU A 43 2.18 2.04 -9.44
N CYS A 44 0.90 1.89 -9.14
CA CYS A 44 0.40 1.53 -7.83
C CYS A 44 -0.03 0.07 -7.80
N TYR A 45 0.40 -0.71 -6.81
CA TYR A 45 -0.14 -2.05 -6.57
C TYR A 45 -1.20 -2.05 -5.48
N LEU A 46 -2.34 -2.70 -5.75
CA LEU A 46 -3.49 -2.79 -4.86
C LEU A 46 -3.48 -4.08 -4.04
N ILE A 47 -2.98 -3.97 -2.82
CA ILE A 47 -2.81 -5.08 -1.88
C ILE A 47 -4.08 -5.23 -1.02
N GLY A 48 -4.60 -6.44 -0.89
CA GLY A 48 -5.74 -6.70 -0.01
C GLY A 48 -6.32 -8.11 -0.16
N ALA A 49 -7.19 -8.49 0.77
CA ALA A 49 -7.82 -9.80 0.81
C ALA A 49 -8.48 -10.19 -0.52
N MET A 50 -8.30 -11.45 -0.93
CA MET A 50 -9.04 -12.06 -2.05
C MET A 50 -9.74 -13.35 -1.58
N GLU A 51 -8.98 -14.34 -1.08
CA GLU A 51 -9.50 -15.68 -0.73
C GLU A 51 -10.71 -15.67 0.23
N LYS A 52 -10.70 -14.78 1.21
CA LYS A 52 -11.73 -14.69 2.26
C LYS A 52 -12.57 -13.41 2.19
N ALA A 53 -12.32 -12.56 1.18
CA ALA A 53 -13.15 -11.39 0.94
C ALA A 53 -14.48 -11.81 0.30
N PRO A 54 -15.62 -11.21 0.69
CA PRO A 54 -16.94 -11.56 0.14
C PRO A 54 -17.03 -11.41 -1.39
N ASP A 55 -16.37 -10.40 -1.94
CA ASP A 55 -16.36 -10.01 -3.35
C ASP A 55 -14.95 -10.11 -3.96
N GLU A 56 -14.06 -10.90 -3.34
CA GLU A 56 -12.63 -10.99 -3.71
C GLU A 56 -11.88 -9.65 -3.64
N GLY A 57 -12.47 -8.65 -2.98
CA GLY A 57 -11.97 -7.29 -2.84
C GLY A 57 -12.11 -6.46 -4.12
N ILE A 58 -13.04 -6.79 -5.01
CA ILE A 58 -13.29 -6.04 -6.25
C ILE A 58 -13.84 -4.64 -5.97
N THR A 59 -14.74 -4.50 -5.00
CA THR A 59 -15.49 -3.25 -4.77
C THR A 59 -14.58 -2.09 -4.40
N TRP A 60 -13.68 -2.28 -3.42
CA TRP A 60 -12.80 -1.20 -2.97
C TRP A 60 -11.75 -0.84 -4.02
N ARG A 61 -11.24 -1.83 -4.76
CA ARG A 61 -10.29 -1.62 -5.86
C ARG A 61 -10.93 -0.84 -7.01
N THR A 62 -12.15 -1.21 -7.40
CA THR A 62 -12.92 -0.47 -8.39
C THR A 62 -13.18 0.96 -7.92
N LYS A 63 -13.59 1.15 -6.65
CA LYS A 63 -13.80 2.49 -6.07
C LYS A 63 -12.54 3.34 -6.17
N ILE A 64 -11.39 2.85 -5.69
CA ILE A 64 -10.17 3.67 -5.67
C ILE A 64 -9.66 4.01 -7.07
N ILE A 65 -9.72 3.06 -8.01
CA ILE A 65 -9.30 3.28 -9.41
C ILE A 65 -10.21 4.33 -10.05
N GLN A 66 -11.52 4.19 -9.90
CA GLN A 66 -12.50 5.08 -10.51
C GLN A 66 -12.42 6.49 -9.92
N THR A 67 -12.34 6.62 -8.60
CA THR A 67 -12.21 7.92 -7.95
C THR A 67 -10.87 8.60 -8.31
N CYS A 68 -9.77 7.84 -8.41
CA CYS A 68 -8.50 8.40 -8.91
C CYS A 68 -8.65 8.97 -10.33
N LYS A 69 -9.35 8.25 -11.21
CA LYS A 69 -9.61 8.70 -12.58
C LYS A 69 -10.46 9.97 -12.61
N GLU A 70 -11.52 10.03 -11.82
CA GLU A 70 -12.42 11.19 -11.70
C GLU A 70 -11.71 12.43 -11.17
N GLU A 71 -10.81 12.27 -10.20
CA GLU A 71 -10.00 13.35 -9.61
C GLU A 71 -8.79 13.74 -10.50
N GLY A 72 -8.66 13.13 -11.68
CA GLY A 72 -7.56 13.36 -12.61
C GLY A 72 -6.20 12.99 -12.03
N LEU A 73 -6.14 11.97 -11.16
CA LEU A 73 -4.91 11.34 -10.70
C LEU A 73 -4.46 10.34 -11.78
N ARG A 74 -3.38 10.67 -12.51
CA ARG A 74 -2.88 9.87 -13.63
C ARG A 74 -1.97 8.70 -13.18
N ILE A 75 -2.53 7.83 -12.34
CA ILE A 75 -1.85 6.68 -11.74
C ILE A 75 -2.24 5.42 -12.53
N LYS A 76 -1.27 4.54 -12.81
CA LYS A 76 -1.51 3.21 -13.36
C LYS A 76 -1.66 2.22 -12.21
N PHE A 77 -2.59 1.28 -12.32
CA PHE A 77 -2.84 0.30 -11.26
C PHE A 77 -2.48 -1.11 -11.71
N LEU A 78 -1.72 -1.81 -10.86
CA LEU A 78 -1.63 -3.25 -10.85
C LEU A 78 -2.71 -3.76 -9.91
N ASP A 79 -3.73 -4.40 -10.48
CA ASP A 79 -4.87 -4.93 -9.74
C ASP A 79 -4.85 -6.47 -9.84
N PRO A 80 -4.71 -7.20 -8.71
CA PRO A 80 -4.69 -8.66 -8.74
C PRO A 80 -6.03 -9.27 -9.18
N THR A 81 -7.12 -8.50 -9.15
CA THR A 81 -8.45 -8.90 -9.68
C THR A 81 -8.60 -8.63 -11.18
N ASN A 82 -7.67 -7.91 -11.81
CA ASN A 82 -7.69 -7.61 -13.23
C ASN A 82 -6.29 -7.84 -13.85
N LYS A 83 -5.83 -9.09 -13.79
CA LYS A 83 -4.57 -9.51 -14.42
C LYS A 83 -4.78 -9.49 -15.93
N VAL A 84 -3.96 -8.70 -16.64
CA VAL A 84 -4.05 -8.50 -18.10
C VAL A 84 -4.20 -9.83 -18.84
N ALA A 85 -5.17 -9.89 -19.76
CA ALA A 85 -5.54 -11.07 -20.53
C ALA A 85 -4.32 -11.73 -21.20
N GLY A 86 -4.18 -13.04 -21.01
CA GLY A 86 -3.12 -13.87 -21.62
C GLY A 86 -2.26 -14.66 -20.62
N LEU A 87 -2.33 -14.37 -19.32
CA LEU A 87 -1.52 -15.02 -18.28
C LEU A 87 -2.28 -15.98 -17.34
N GLN A 88 -3.61 -15.99 -17.33
CA GLN A 88 -4.41 -16.88 -16.46
C GLN A 88 -5.86 -17.08 -16.96
N GLU A 89 -6.47 -18.21 -16.60
CA GLU A 89 -7.90 -18.55 -16.80
C GLU A 89 -8.81 -17.60 -16.00
N GLU A 90 -10.06 -17.46 -16.44
CA GLU A 90 -11.08 -16.56 -15.87
C GLU A 90 -11.13 -16.59 -14.33
N ILE A 91 -11.24 -15.40 -13.74
CA ILE A 91 -11.37 -15.17 -12.29
C ILE A 91 -12.47 -16.09 -11.74
N GLY A 92 -12.15 -16.85 -10.69
CA GLY A 92 -13.04 -17.82 -10.06
C GLY A 92 -12.73 -19.29 -10.37
N GLU A 93 -12.23 -19.63 -11.56
CA GLU A 93 -11.84 -21.02 -11.87
C GLU A 93 -10.54 -21.42 -11.16
N GLU A 94 -9.58 -20.49 -11.04
CA GLU A 94 -8.35 -20.71 -10.28
C GLU A 94 -8.64 -21.00 -8.80
N ARG A 95 -9.55 -20.22 -8.18
CA ARG A 95 -9.96 -20.42 -6.79
C ARG A 95 -10.62 -21.79 -6.58
N LYS A 96 -11.54 -22.19 -7.46
CA LYS A 96 -12.17 -23.52 -7.42
C LYS A 96 -11.12 -24.63 -7.54
N LYS A 97 -10.13 -24.46 -8.43
CA LYS A 97 -9.03 -25.41 -8.63
C LYS A 97 -8.17 -25.56 -7.36
N ILE A 98 -7.78 -24.44 -6.74
CA ILE A 98 -7.03 -24.41 -5.47
C ILE A 98 -7.79 -25.13 -4.37
N LEU A 99 -9.07 -24.79 -4.16
CA LEU A 99 -9.91 -25.42 -3.12
C LEU A 99 -10.09 -26.92 -3.35
N ARG A 100 -10.28 -27.33 -4.61
CA ARG A 100 -10.37 -28.76 -4.98
C ARG A 100 -9.07 -29.50 -4.68
N MET A 101 -7.91 -28.95 -5.07
CA MET A 101 -6.61 -29.55 -4.79
C MET A 101 -6.35 -29.68 -3.29
N LYS A 102 -6.70 -28.64 -2.51
CA LYS A 102 -6.59 -28.62 -1.05
C LYS A 102 -7.48 -29.69 -0.40
N LYS A 103 -8.73 -29.81 -0.82
CA LYS A 103 -9.67 -30.84 -0.33
C LYS A 103 -9.21 -32.26 -0.67
N GLN A 104 -8.59 -32.46 -1.83
CA GLN A 104 -8.11 -33.76 -2.31
C GLN A 104 -6.72 -34.14 -1.78
N GLY A 105 -6.07 -33.27 -1.00
CA GLY A 105 -4.71 -33.50 -0.52
C GLY A 105 -3.62 -33.52 -1.60
N ARG A 106 -3.87 -32.85 -2.74
CA ARG A 106 -2.92 -32.76 -3.87
C ARG A 106 -1.84 -31.72 -3.59
N TRP A 107 -1.07 -31.92 -2.53
CA TRP A 107 -0.15 -30.92 -1.96
C TRP A 107 0.94 -30.48 -2.92
N LYS A 108 1.51 -31.39 -3.70
CA LYS A 108 2.56 -31.08 -4.68
C LYS A 108 2.06 -30.10 -5.75
N GLU A 109 0.90 -30.40 -6.33
CA GLU A 109 0.31 -29.57 -7.39
C GLU A 109 -0.19 -28.24 -6.84
N LEU A 110 -0.82 -28.26 -5.65
CA LEU A 110 -1.22 -27.05 -4.95
C LEU A 110 -0.02 -26.14 -4.68
N SER A 111 1.09 -26.69 -4.16
CA SER A 111 2.31 -25.93 -3.90
C SER A 111 2.91 -25.34 -5.17
N GLN A 112 2.96 -26.10 -6.27
CA GLN A 112 3.44 -25.61 -7.56
C GLN A 112 2.60 -24.45 -8.09
N LEU A 113 1.28 -24.55 -8.02
CA LEU A 113 0.37 -23.48 -8.42
C LEU A 113 0.52 -22.25 -7.53
N MET A 114 0.52 -22.42 -6.20
CA MET A 114 0.67 -21.31 -5.26
C MET A 114 2.02 -20.59 -5.41
N HIS A 115 3.11 -21.32 -5.73
CA HIS A 115 4.39 -20.68 -6.02
C HIS A 115 4.33 -19.74 -7.24
N LEU A 116 3.55 -20.08 -8.27
CA LEU A 116 3.40 -19.21 -9.44
C LEU A 116 2.62 -17.95 -9.09
N ILE A 117 1.50 -18.10 -8.38
CA ILE A 117 0.65 -16.99 -7.94
C ILE A 117 1.44 -16.03 -7.04
N VAL A 118 2.07 -16.56 -5.99
CA VAL A 118 2.87 -15.75 -5.05
C VAL A 118 4.00 -15.02 -5.77
N ARG A 119 4.71 -15.67 -6.71
CA ARG A 119 5.76 -14.98 -7.49
C ARG A 119 5.22 -13.83 -8.33
N GLN A 120 4.05 -14.00 -8.95
CA GLN A 120 3.43 -12.94 -9.75
C GLN A 120 3.04 -11.75 -8.87
N ASP A 121 2.40 -12.01 -7.73
CA ASP A 121 1.94 -10.96 -6.83
C ASP A 121 3.13 -10.19 -6.22
N HIS A 122 4.19 -10.89 -5.80
CA HIS A 122 5.45 -10.23 -5.39
C HIS A 122 6.09 -9.44 -6.53
N ARG A 123 6.02 -9.92 -7.77
CA ARG A 123 6.54 -9.16 -8.91
C ARG A 123 5.75 -7.87 -9.12
N CYS A 124 4.46 -7.85 -8.81
CA CYS A 124 3.67 -6.63 -8.81
C CYS A 124 4.14 -5.65 -7.72
N VAL A 125 4.49 -6.15 -6.53
CA VAL A 125 5.13 -5.32 -5.48
C VAL A 125 6.45 -4.74 -6.02
N ASP A 126 7.35 -5.57 -6.54
CA ASP A 126 8.66 -5.13 -7.07
C ASP A 126 8.51 -3.99 -8.10
N LEU A 127 7.57 -4.13 -9.03
CA LEU A 127 7.37 -3.19 -10.14
C LEU A 127 6.69 -1.89 -9.72
N SER A 128 5.93 -1.89 -8.62
CA SER A 128 5.17 -0.72 -8.19
C SER A 128 6.07 0.41 -7.66
N ASP A 129 5.72 1.66 -7.94
CA ASP A 129 6.35 2.83 -7.31
C ASP A 129 5.88 3.00 -5.85
N PHE A 130 4.64 2.61 -5.57
CA PHE A 130 4.03 2.63 -4.24
C PHE A 130 2.88 1.65 -4.15
N VAL A 131 2.38 1.42 -2.94
CA VAL A 131 1.28 0.47 -2.69
C VAL A 131 0.11 1.14 -1.97
N ILE A 132 -1.10 0.69 -2.29
CA ILE A 132 -2.29 0.98 -1.47
C ILE A 132 -2.80 -0.35 -0.94
N VAL A 133 -2.95 -0.43 0.37
CA VAL A 133 -3.27 -1.66 1.09
C VAL A 133 -4.62 -1.50 1.75
N TYR A 134 -5.54 -2.44 1.54
CA TYR A 134 -6.81 -2.50 2.25
C TYR A 134 -6.81 -3.69 3.21
N LEU A 135 -7.09 -3.41 4.48
CA LEU A 135 -7.13 -4.37 5.57
C LEU A 135 -8.51 -4.41 6.20
N ASP A 136 -9.13 -5.58 6.20
CA ASP A 136 -10.23 -5.90 7.09
C ASP A 136 -9.69 -6.74 8.26
N PRO A 137 -9.65 -6.22 9.50
CA PRO A 137 -9.14 -6.95 10.66
C PRO A 137 -9.89 -8.25 10.98
N THR A 138 -11.13 -8.40 10.47
CA THR A 138 -11.95 -9.60 10.65
C THR A 138 -11.61 -10.69 9.63
N ILE A 139 -10.90 -10.35 8.56
CA ILE A 139 -10.51 -11.26 7.49
C ILE A 139 -9.04 -11.63 7.65
N HIS A 140 -8.77 -12.93 7.75
CA HIS A 140 -7.39 -13.41 7.80
C HIS A 140 -6.73 -13.38 6.42
N THR A 141 -5.60 -12.68 6.31
CA THR A 141 -4.95 -12.34 5.03
C THR A 141 -3.43 -12.55 5.04
N CYS A 142 -2.97 -13.80 4.99
CA CYS A 142 -1.53 -14.10 4.94
C CYS A 142 -0.79 -13.40 3.79
N GLY A 143 -1.35 -13.46 2.57
CA GLY A 143 -0.72 -12.85 1.38
C GLY A 143 -0.51 -11.35 1.55
N THR A 144 -1.58 -10.64 1.94
CA THR A 144 -1.55 -9.18 2.18
C THR A 144 -0.47 -8.74 3.15
N TYR A 145 -0.30 -9.43 4.28
CA TYR A 145 0.76 -9.07 5.24
C TYR A 145 2.16 -9.32 4.67
N PHE A 146 2.33 -10.35 3.85
CA PHE A 146 3.62 -10.70 3.25
C PHE A 146 4.00 -9.73 2.11
N GLU A 147 3.03 -9.29 1.33
CA GLU A 147 3.18 -8.22 0.32
C GLU A 147 3.51 -6.88 1.00
N LEU A 148 2.77 -6.51 2.04
CA LEU A 148 3.02 -5.29 2.82
C LEU A 148 4.43 -5.31 3.45
N ARG A 149 4.86 -6.46 3.97
CA ARG A 149 6.20 -6.61 4.53
C ARG A 149 7.29 -6.38 3.48
N SER A 150 7.05 -6.80 2.24
CA SER A 150 7.97 -6.63 1.11
C SER A 150 8.06 -5.16 0.70
N ALA A 151 6.92 -4.48 0.56
CA ALA A 151 6.87 -3.04 0.34
C ALA A 151 7.65 -2.26 1.44
N PHE A 152 7.54 -2.65 2.71
CA PHE A 152 8.32 -2.07 3.80
C PHE A 152 9.83 -2.35 3.70
N ALA A 153 10.22 -3.54 3.22
CA ALA A 153 11.63 -3.89 3.02
C ALA A 153 12.24 -3.04 1.91
N GLU A 154 11.50 -2.84 0.82
CA GLU A 154 11.87 -2.03 -0.34
C GLU A 154 11.71 -0.52 -0.13
N LYS A 155 11.27 -0.09 1.06
CA LYS A 155 11.03 1.32 1.42
C LYS A 155 10.04 2.02 0.48
N LYS A 156 9.10 1.27 -0.10
CA LYS A 156 8.06 1.85 -0.95
C LYS A 156 7.12 2.73 -0.12
N PRO A 157 6.69 3.88 -0.65
CA PRO A 157 5.55 4.59 -0.10
C PRO A 157 4.32 3.67 -0.01
N TYR A 158 3.52 3.86 1.04
CA TYR A 158 2.35 3.02 1.31
C TYR A 158 1.19 3.85 1.86
N PHE A 159 -0.03 3.47 1.49
CA PHE A 159 -1.25 4.00 2.10
C PHE A 159 -2.09 2.83 2.58
N ILE A 160 -2.38 2.75 3.87
CA ILE A 160 -3.09 1.62 4.48
C ILE A 160 -4.50 2.07 4.85
N ILE A 161 -5.50 1.47 4.22
CA ILE A 161 -6.92 1.64 4.56
C ILE A 161 -7.31 0.50 5.50
N VAL A 162 -7.92 0.82 6.62
CA VAL A 162 -8.41 -0.19 7.58
C VAL A 162 -9.92 -0.11 7.71
N GLU A 163 -10.60 -1.23 7.44
CA GLU A 163 -12.03 -1.37 7.60
C GLU A 163 -12.46 -1.13 9.06
N GLY A 164 -13.52 -0.36 9.26
CA GLY A 164 -13.92 0.13 10.59
C GLY A 164 -13.03 1.26 11.15
N GLY A 165 -12.04 1.71 10.39
CA GLY A 165 -11.19 2.86 10.67
C GLY A 165 -9.87 2.53 11.37
N LYS A 166 -9.03 3.56 11.50
CA LYS A 166 -7.69 3.48 12.13
C LYS A 166 -7.71 2.89 13.54
N LYS A 167 -8.82 3.04 14.28
CA LYS A 167 -9.01 2.43 15.61
C LYS A 167 -9.02 0.89 15.58
N CYS A 168 -9.37 0.29 14.44
CA CYS A 168 -9.42 -1.15 14.24
C CYS A 168 -8.09 -1.72 13.74
N THR A 169 -7.08 -0.88 13.54
CA THR A 169 -5.78 -1.29 13.02
C THR A 169 -5.13 -2.33 13.95
N PRO A 170 -4.64 -3.47 13.41
CA PRO A 170 -3.82 -4.40 14.17
C PRO A 170 -2.67 -3.68 14.88
N VAL A 171 -2.54 -3.87 16.19
CA VAL A 171 -1.61 -3.11 17.05
C VAL A 171 -0.16 -3.15 16.53
N TRP A 172 0.24 -4.29 15.95
CA TRP A 172 1.57 -4.49 15.37
C TRP A 172 1.92 -3.45 14.29
N LEU A 173 0.93 -3.00 13.49
CA LEU A 173 1.15 -2.00 12.45
C LEU A 173 1.62 -0.66 13.02
N PHE A 174 1.12 -0.25 14.19
CA PHE A 174 1.63 0.97 14.85
C PHE A 174 3.11 0.88 15.23
N GLY A 175 3.67 -0.32 15.36
CA GLY A 175 5.09 -0.54 15.64
C GLY A 175 5.97 -0.56 14.39
N ILE A 176 5.41 -0.78 13.20
CA ILE A 176 6.20 -1.00 11.96
C ILE A 176 5.91 -0.01 10.83
N CYS A 177 4.80 0.73 10.89
CA CYS A 177 4.47 1.77 9.93
C CYS A 177 4.18 3.12 10.61
N ASN A 178 4.40 4.23 9.89
CA ASN A 178 3.98 5.54 10.35
C ASN A 178 2.45 5.59 10.33
N HIS A 179 1.85 5.81 11.49
CA HIS A 179 0.41 5.86 11.65
C HIS A 179 -0.26 6.94 10.80
N GLU A 180 0.45 8.00 10.39
CA GLU A 180 -0.06 9.06 9.49
C GLU A 180 -0.53 8.51 8.14
N TYR A 181 0.01 7.37 7.71
CA TYR A 181 -0.37 6.68 6.47
C TYR A 181 -1.36 5.53 6.69
N ILE A 182 -2.06 5.55 7.81
CA ILE A 182 -3.17 4.67 8.12
C ILE A 182 -4.47 5.49 8.12
N PHE A 183 -5.37 5.12 7.23
CA PHE A 183 -6.56 5.86 6.85
C PHE A 183 -7.83 5.09 7.19
N ASN A 184 -8.91 5.81 7.43
CA ASN A 184 -10.19 5.21 7.80
C ASN A 184 -10.98 4.66 6.61
N ASN A 185 -10.71 5.15 5.41
CA ASN A 185 -11.45 4.80 4.20
C ASN A 185 -10.68 5.22 2.94
N VAL A 186 -11.21 4.82 1.78
CA VAL A 186 -10.69 5.18 0.45
C VAL A 186 -10.64 6.69 0.24
N ASP A 187 -11.64 7.43 0.71
CA ASP A 187 -11.79 8.85 0.41
C ASP A 187 -10.69 9.69 1.09
N GLU A 188 -10.25 9.29 2.28
CA GLU A 188 -9.08 9.88 2.95
C GLU A 188 -7.77 9.65 2.17
N VAL A 189 -7.59 8.46 1.59
CA VAL A 189 -6.42 8.17 0.74
C VAL A 189 -6.46 9.03 -0.52
N ILE A 190 -7.62 9.14 -1.17
CA ILE A 190 -7.78 10.01 -2.35
C ILE A 190 -7.44 11.47 -2.01
N LYS A 191 -7.94 11.97 -0.87
CA LYS A 191 -7.60 13.32 -0.38
C LYS A 191 -6.10 13.49 -0.21
N GLU A 192 -5.41 12.50 0.33
CA GLU A 192 -3.95 12.56 0.50
C GLU A 192 -3.21 12.53 -0.84
N LEU A 193 -3.60 11.66 -1.77
CA LEU A 193 -3.03 11.63 -3.12
C LEU A 193 -3.24 12.96 -3.86
N ARG A 194 -4.38 13.63 -3.66
CA ARG A 194 -4.62 14.97 -4.21
C ARG A 194 -3.65 16.00 -3.66
N LYS A 195 -3.42 16.01 -2.34
CA LYS A 195 -2.42 16.92 -1.75
C LYS A 195 -1.03 16.66 -2.32
N ILE A 196 -0.66 15.40 -2.53
CA ILE A 196 0.62 15.02 -3.14
C ILE A 196 0.70 15.53 -4.58
N LYS A 197 -0.36 15.33 -5.39
CA LYS A 197 -0.48 15.90 -6.74
C LYS A 197 -0.31 17.42 -6.74
N GLU A 198 -0.94 18.10 -5.79
CA GLU A 198 -0.90 19.57 -5.63
C GLU A 198 0.36 20.06 -4.91
N ARG A 199 1.26 19.17 -4.49
CA ARG A 199 2.47 19.46 -3.68
C ARG A 199 2.19 20.20 -2.37
N ASN A 200 0.98 20.06 -1.84
CA ASN A 200 0.55 20.64 -0.56
C ASN A 200 1.08 19.87 0.66
N VAL A 201 1.86 18.81 0.46
CA VAL A 201 2.44 17.97 1.51
C VAL A 201 3.92 17.74 1.22
N VAL A 202 4.76 17.96 2.21
CA VAL A 202 6.15 17.50 2.21
C VAL A 202 6.11 15.99 2.37
N LEU A 203 6.50 15.26 1.33
CA LEU A 203 6.73 13.82 1.47
C LEU A 203 7.83 13.61 2.51
N SER A 204 7.66 12.64 3.41
CA SER A 204 8.75 12.25 4.30
C SER A 204 9.99 11.96 3.46
N ASP A 205 11.16 12.33 3.98
CA ASP A 205 12.48 11.91 3.52
C ASP A 205 12.60 10.39 3.26
N LYS A 206 11.72 9.58 3.86
CA LYS A 206 11.61 8.14 3.65
C LYS A 206 10.90 7.74 2.36
N TRP A 207 10.17 8.65 1.73
CA TRP A 207 9.35 8.40 0.55
C TRP A 207 9.99 9.06 -0.65
N VAL A 208 10.46 8.24 -1.59
CA VAL A 208 10.98 8.72 -2.88
C VAL A 208 10.04 8.24 -3.97
N LEU A 209 9.28 9.17 -4.55
CA LEU A 209 8.55 8.94 -5.79
C LEU A 209 9.31 9.58 -6.94
N PHE A 210 9.71 8.78 -7.92
CA PHE A 210 10.39 9.30 -9.09
C PHE A 210 9.38 9.99 -10.03
N PRO A 211 9.69 11.17 -10.57
CA PRO A 211 8.91 11.80 -11.60
C PRO A 211 8.97 11.00 -12.91
N LYS A 212 7.98 11.22 -13.78
CA LYS A 212 7.75 10.46 -15.02
C LYS A 212 8.97 10.38 -15.95
N GLN A 213 9.80 11.42 -15.97
CA GLN A 213 10.97 11.58 -16.84
C GLN A 213 12.05 10.58 -16.49
N LEU A 214 12.25 10.31 -15.19
CA LEU A 214 13.24 9.34 -14.71
C LEU A 214 12.78 7.88 -14.91
N LYS A 215 11.49 7.65 -15.21
CA LYS A 215 10.94 6.30 -15.43
C LYS A 215 11.20 5.75 -16.84
N ASN A 216 11.67 6.59 -17.76
CA ASN A 216 11.97 6.21 -19.15
C ASN A 216 13.49 6.20 -19.45
N LEU A 217 14.34 6.26 -18.42
CA LEU A 217 15.79 6.08 -18.54
C LEU A 217 16.14 4.60 -18.67
#